data_AF-A0A9P5NDX1-F1
#
_entry.id   AF-A0A9P5NDX1-F1
#
_cell.length_a   1.000
_cell.length_b   1.000
_cell.length_c   1.000
_cell.angle_alpha   90.00
_cell.angle_beta   90.00
_cell.angle_gamma   90.00
#
_symmetry.space_group_name_H-M   'P 1'
#
loop_
_entity.id
_entity.type
_entity.pdbx_description
1 polymer ?
#
loop_
_entity_poly.entity_id
_entity_poly.type
_entity_poly.pdbx_seq_one_letter_code
_entity_poly.pdbx_strand_id
1 'polypeptide(L)'
;MFGKLSSWWSPSPVADDKPYNPSDPKQNPLNPKGLKSCCACPETKSARDDCFLRYDPSEAEGKCKQELLNHVTCMRNLGFKV
;
A
#
# COMPACT_ATOMS: atom_id res chain seq x y z
N MET A 1 -9.73 -57.48 7.25
CA MET A 1 -8.74 -56.67 6.50
C MET A 1 -9.27 -55.23 6.37
N PHE A 2 -9.50 -54.57 7.51
CA PHE A 2 -9.99 -53.19 7.61
C PHE A 2 -8.86 -52.35 8.19
N GLY A 3 -8.19 -51.57 7.35
CA GLY A 3 -7.15 -50.67 7.79
C GLY A 3 -6.54 -49.98 6.60
N LYS A 4 -6.47 -48.64 6.67
CA LYS A 4 -5.88 -47.67 5.72
C LYS A 4 -6.88 -46.81 4.92
N LEU A 5 -7.79 -46.11 5.61
CA LEU A 5 -8.53 -44.97 5.00
C LEU A 5 -8.47 -43.67 5.84
N SER A 6 -7.58 -43.55 6.82
CA SER A 6 -7.61 -42.42 7.77
C SER A 6 -6.52 -41.37 7.60
N SER A 7 -5.93 -41.20 6.40
CA SER A 7 -4.82 -40.25 6.21
C SER A 7 -5.03 -39.21 5.10
N TRP A 8 -6.28 -38.96 4.66
CA TRP A 8 -6.54 -37.97 3.60
C TRP A 8 -7.07 -36.61 4.06
N TRP A 9 -7.27 -36.37 5.36
CA TRP A 9 -7.61 -35.04 5.88
C TRP A 9 -6.60 -34.57 6.94
N SER A 10 -5.30 -34.66 6.69
CA SER A 10 -4.35 -33.92 7.53
C SER A 10 -4.27 -32.48 7.01
N PRO A 11 -4.80 -31.45 7.73
CA PRO A 11 -4.53 -30.08 7.35
C PRO A 11 -3.08 -29.79 7.76
N SER A 12 -2.19 -29.70 6.79
CA SER A 12 -0.87 -29.13 7.02
C SER A 12 -1.04 -27.71 7.60
N PRO A 13 -0.19 -27.28 8.55
CA PRO A 13 -0.23 -25.90 9.03
C PRO A 13 0.02 -24.99 7.84
N VAL A 14 -0.98 -24.21 7.47
CA VAL A 14 -0.85 -23.17 6.46
C VAL A 14 0.19 -22.18 6.99
N ALA A 15 1.39 -22.20 6.42
CA ALA A 15 2.23 -21.02 6.43
C ALA A 15 1.35 -19.90 5.87
N ASP A 16 1.23 -18.81 6.61
CA ASP A 16 0.32 -17.70 6.30
C ASP A 16 0.88 -16.96 5.06
N ASP A 17 0.68 -17.53 3.87
CA ASP A 17 1.05 -17.01 2.54
C ASP A 17 0.17 -15.79 2.15
N LYS A 18 -0.14 -14.90 3.11
CA LYS A 18 -0.91 -13.69 2.81
C LYS A 18 -0.01 -12.64 2.14
N PRO A 19 -0.46 -12.04 1.02
CA PRO A 19 0.30 -11.00 0.34
C PRO A 19 0.53 -9.78 1.26
N TYR A 20 1.66 -9.11 1.09
CA TYR A 20 2.03 -7.93 1.88
C TYR A 20 0.96 -6.84 1.80
N ASN A 21 0.38 -6.48 2.96
CA ASN A 21 -0.56 -5.40 3.09
C ASN A 21 0.08 -4.21 3.84
N PRO A 22 0.41 -3.10 3.16
CA PRO A 22 1.03 -1.92 3.80
C PRO A 22 0.06 -1.17 4.74
N SER A 23 -1.21 -1.54 4.76
CA SER A 23 -2.21 -1.00 5.69
C SER A 23 -2.36 -1.84 6.95
N ASP A 24 -1.71 -3.02 7.05
CA ASP A 24 -1.68 -3.81 8.29
C ASP A 24 -0.55 -3.28 9.19
N PRO A 25 -0.85 -2.71 10.38
CA PRO A 25 0.18 -2.23 11.30
C PRO A 25 1.19 -3.30 11.72
N LYS A 26 0.83 -4.59 11.66
CA LYS A 26 1.74 -5.70 11.95
C LYS A 26 2.78 -5.90 10.86
N GLN A 27 2.44 -5.59 9.61
CA GLN A 27 3.32 -5.69 8.45
C GLN A 27 4.01 -4.36 8.12
N ASN A 28 3.42 -3.23 8.54
CA ASN A 28 3.96 -1.88 8.37
C ASN A 28 3.87 -1.07 9.68
N PRO A 29 4.89 -1.16 10.55
CA PRO A 29 4.90 -0.45 11.83
C PRO A 29 4.99 1.09 11.68
N LEU A 30 5.37 1.60 10.51
CA LEU A 30 5.39 3.04 10.21
C LEU A 30 3.98 3.61 9.95
N ASN A 31 2.98 2.74 9.80
CA ASN A 31 1.57 3.09 9.65
C ASN A 31 0.73 2.50 10.80
N PRO A 32 0.90 3.00 12.04
CA PRO A 32 0.25 2.44 13.22
C PRO A 32 -1.28 2.56 13.19
N LYS A 33 -1.79 3.52 12.41
CA LYS A 33 -3.23 3.74 12.21
C LYS A 33 -3.83 2.82 11.14
N GLY A 34 -3.01 2.01 10.45
CA GLY A 34 -3.46 1.11 9.39
C GLY A 34 -4.15 1.83 8.24
N LEU A 35 -3.70 3.06 7.93
CA LEU A 35 -4.27 3.87 6.87
C LEU A 35 -4.06 3.18 5.53
N LYS A 36 -5.06 3.26 4.65
CA LYS A 36 -4.89 2.91 3.24
C LYS A 36 -4.12 4.03 2.53
N SER A 37 -3.43 3.70 1.43
CA SER A 37 -2.67 4.68 0.64
C SER A 37 -3.49 5.88 0.18
N CYS A 38 -4.78 5.68 -0.11
CA CYS A 38 -5.71 6.76 -0.47
C CYS A 38 -5.95 7.80 0.64
N CYS A 39 -5.75 7.43 1.92
CA CYS A 39 -6.00 8.28 3.08
C CYS A 39 -4.73 8.63 3.87
N ALA A 40 -3.58 8.13 3.45
CA ALA A 40 -2.31 8.29 4.16
C ALA A 40 -1.81 9.75 4.17
N CYS A 41 -2.03 10.47 3.07
CA CYS A 41 -1.44 11.78 2.81
C CYS A 41 -2.44 12.75 2.15
N PRO A 42 -3.52 13.17 2.83
CA PRO A 42 -4.61 13.93 2.22
C PRO A 42 -4.19 15.33 1.73
N GLU A 43 -3.30 16.00 2.46
CA GLU A 43 -2.85 17.36 2.14
C GLU A 43 -1.99 17.39 0.87
N THR A 44 -0.94 16.56 0.83
CA THR A 44 -0.04 16.48 -0.34
C THR A 44 -0.71 15.83 -1.54
N LYS A 45 -1.66 14.91 -1.32
CA LYS A 45 -2.49 14.36 -2.40
C LYS A 45 -3.34 15.45 -3.05
N SER A 46 -4.03 16.27 -2.26
CA SER A 46 -4.88 17.33 -2.81
C SER A 46 -4.06 18.37 -3.56
N ALA A 47 -2.92 18.81 -3.01
CA ALA A 47 -2.03 19.74 -3.68
C ALA A 47 -1.48 19.20 -5.02
N ARG A 48 -1.11 17.92 -5.06
CA ARG A 48 -0.71 17.23 -6.29
C ARG A 48 -1.87 17.18 -7.28
N ASP A 49 -3.03 16.70 -6.85
CA ASP A 49 -4.20 16.53 -7.72
C ASP A 49 -4.63 17.86 -8.33
N ASP A 50 -4.69 18.92 -7.51
CA ASP A 50 -4.98 20.28 -7.96
C ASP A 50 -3.95 20.78 -8.98
N CYS A 51 -2.66 20.45 -8.80
CA CYS A 51 -1.62 20.82 -9.76
C CYS A 51 -1.82 20.10 -11.10
N PHE A 52 -2.06 18.79 -11.08
CA PHE A 52 -2.26 17.99 -12.29
C PHE A 52 -3.56 18.34 -13.04
N LEU A 53 -4.58 18.85 -12.35
CA LEU A 53 -5.81 19.34 -12.98
C LEU A 53 -5.66 20.71 -13.67
N ARG A 54 -4.61 21.48 -13.34
CA ARG A 54 -4.39 22.83 -13.91
C ARG A 54 -3.57 22.83 -15.20
N TYR A 55 -2.80 21.79 -15.46
CA TYR A 55 -1.89 21.71 -16.60
C TYR A 55 -2.27 20.55 -17.52
N ASP A 56 -1.95 20.68 -18.80
CA ASP A 56 -2.05 19.57 -19.74
C ASP A 56 -1.19 18.38 -19.27
N PRO A 57 -1.64 17.13 -19.47
CA PRO A 57 -0.90 15.94 -19.03
C PRO A 57 0.54 15.85 -19.55
N SER A 58 0.81 16.40 -20.75
CA SER A 58 2.15 16.45 -21.35
C SER A 58 3.11 17.39 -20.63
N GLU A 59 2.61 18.36 -19.87
CA GLU A 59 3.41 19.35 -19.14
C GLU A 59 3.39 19.14 -17.62
N ALA A 60 2.34 18.48 -17.10
CA ALA A 60 2.09 18.33 -15.68
C ALA A 60 3.23 17.60 -14.95
N GLU A 61 3.87 16.59 -15.55
CA GLU A 61 4.98 15.87 -14.92
C GLU A 61 6.16 16.81 -14.57
N GLY A 62 6.47 17.76 -15.45
CA GLY A 62 7.52 18.76 -15.21
C GLY A 62 7.08 19.84 -14.23
N LYS A 63 5.88 20.40 -14.43
CA LYS A 63 5.37 21.53 -13.64
C LYS A 63 4.95 21.15 -12.22
N CYS A 64 4.48 19.92 -12.01
CA CYS A 64 4.00 19.43 -10.72
C CYS A 64 5.01 18.53 -9.99
N LYS A 65 6.27 18.49 -10.46
CA LYS A 65 7.32 17.64 -9.90
C LYS A 65 7.47 17.82 -8.39
N GLN A 66 7.42 19.05 -7.88
CA GLN A 66 7.55 19.31 -6.45
C GLN A 66 6.39 18.71 -5.65
N GLU A 67 5.14 18.90 -6.09
CA GLU A 67 3.97 18.35 -5.39
C GLU A 67 3.94 16.83 -5.42
N LEU A 68 4.35 16.24 -6.56
CA LEU A 68 4.53 14.80 -6.67
C LEU A 68 5.57 14.28 -5.67
N LEU A 69 6.74 14.95 -5.58
CA LEU A 69 7.79 14.58 -4.63
C LEU A 69 7.33 14.72 -3.18
N ASN A 70 6.58 15.77 -2.84
CA ASN A 70 5.99 15.97 -1.52
C ASN A 70 5.05 14.80 -1.16
N HIS A 71 4.19 14.40 -2.10
CA HIS A 71 3.26 13.29 -1.91
C HIS A 71 3.96 11.94 -1.75
N VAL A 72 4.92 11.63 -2.63
CA VAL A 72 5.72 10.40 -2.57
C VAL A 72 6.52 10.33 -1.28
N THR A 73 7.12 11.44 -0.84
CA THR A 73 7.85 11.52 0.43
C THR A 73 6.95 11.22 1.62
N CYS A 74 5.75 11.81 1.65
CA CYS A 74 4.77 11.51 2.69
C CYS A 74 4.40 10.02 2.74
N MET A 75 4.14 9.38 1.60
CA MET A 75 3.82 7.95 1.57
C MET A 75 5.00 7.08 1.98
N ARG A 76 6.23 7.43 1.59
CA ARG A 76 7.45 6.71 2.00
C ARG A 76 7.71 6.80 3.50
N ASN A 77 7.43 7.95 4.11
CA ASN A 77 7.54 8.12 5.57
C ASN A 77 6.58 7.22 6.35
N LEU A 78 5.45 6.83 5.74
CA LEU A 78 4.49 5.88 6.28
C LEU A 78 4.77 4.43 5.87
N GLY A 79 5.90 4.16 5.21
CA GLY A 79 6.31 2.79 4.83
C GLY A 79 5.64 2.23 3.57
N PHE A 80 4.91 3.04 2.79
CA PHE A 80 4.38 2.58 1.50
C PHE A 80 5.50 2.49 0.46
N LYS A 81 5.51 1.39 -0.31
CA LYS A 81 6.44 1.16 -1.42
C LYS A 81 5.85 1.76 -2.71
N VAL A 82 6.30 2.97 -3.06
CA VAL A 82 5.82 3.79 -4.19
C VAL A 82 6.96 4.38 -5.02
#